data_AF-A0A084JMI9-F1
#
_entry.id   AF-A0A084JMI9-F1
#
_cell.length_a   1.000
_cell.length_b   1.000
_cell.length_c   1.000
_cell.angle_alpha   90.00
_cell.angle_beta   90.00
_cell.angle_gamma   90.00
#
_symmetry.space_group_name_H-M   'P 1'
#
loop_
_entity.id
_entity.type
_entity.pdbx_description
1 polymer ?
#
loop_
_entity_poly.entity_id
_entity_poly.type
_entity_poly.pdbx_seq_one_letter_code
_entity_poly.pdbx_strand_id
1 'polypeptide(L)'
;MKTKLTNSIAKGHVGYGAGPGIIERLEYECPCGKGKILEEHDNIPGFEEHVVNIYCNECCDKYELNTDLGVHSWNINKKGYTFG
;
A
#
# COMPACT_ATOMS: atom_id res chain seq x y z
N MET A 1 9.60 -8.15 -4.34
CA MET A 1 10.41 -6.92 -4.58
C MET A 1 9.65 -5.68 -4.10
N LYS A 2 10.34 -4.63 -3.61
CA LYS A 2 9.72 -3.31 -3.32
C LYS A 2 10.09 -2.32 -4.44
N THR A 3 9.12 -1.54 -4.90
CA THR A 3 9.32 -0.60 -6.01
C THR A 3 9.72 0.79 -5.53
N LYS A 4 10.04 1.68 -6.46
CA LYS A 4 10.53 3.03 -6.17
C LYS A 4 9.42 3.90 -5.59
N LEU A 5 9.66 4.55 -4.46
CA LEU A 5 8.79 5.57 -3.89
C LEU A 5 8.78 6.81 -4.80
N THR A 6 7.59 7.27 -5.18
CA THR A 6 7.39 8.44 -6.04
C THR A 6 6.74 9.61 -5.32
N ASN A 7 5.92 9.35 -4.30
CA ASN A 7 5.29 10.38 -3.49
C ASN A 7 5.08 9.90 -2.05
N SER A 8 5.11 10.83 -1.09
CA SER A 8 4.81 10.55 0.31
C SER A 8 4.15 11.78 0.93
N ILE A 9 2.95 11.59 1.49
CA ILE A 9 2.17 12.65 2.10
C ILE A 9 1.63 12.14 3.44
N ALA A 10 1.81 12.94 4.49
CA ALA A 10 1.15 12.74 5.78
C ALA A 10 0.18 13.90 6.02
N LYS A 11 -1.03 13.59 6.48
CA LYS A 11 -2.05 14.60 6.84
C LYS A 11 -2.61 14.30 8.22
N GLY A 12 -2.78 15.35 9.02
CA GLY A 12 -3.49 15.24 10.30
C GLY A 12 -4.97 14.92 10.07
N HIS A 13 -5.52 14.10 10.94
CA HIS A 13 -6.94 13.76 11.00
C HIS A 13 -7.48 14.12 12.39
N VAL A 14 -8.66 14.72 12.46
CA VAL A 14 -9.26 15.14 13.74
C VAL A 14 -9.68 13.97 14.63
N GLY A 15 -9.74 12.77 14.05
CA GLY A 15 -10.11 11.53 14.72
C GLY A 15 -11.61 11.31 14.80
N TYR A 16 -12.00 10.18 15.40
CA TYR A 16 -13.40 9.75 15.55
C TYR A 16 -13.89 9.76 17.00
N GLY A 17 -13.27 10.60 17.84
CA GLY A 17 -13.65 10.80 19.24
C GLY A 17 -12.64 10.31 20.29
N ALA A 18 -11.71 9.41 19.91
CA ALA A 18 -10.63 8.95 20.80
C ALA A 18 -9.35 9.81 20.74
N GLY A 19 -9.34 10.84 19.87
CA GLY A 19 -8.24 11.78 19.71
C GLY A 19 -7.81 11.95 18.25
N PRO A 20 -7.01 13.00 17.95
CA PRO A 20 -6.49 13.22 16.60
C PRO A 20 -5.47 12.16 16.22
N GLY A 21 -5.32 11.95 14.92
CA GLY A 21 -4.38 10.99 14.32
C GLY A 21 -3.72 11.52 13.06
N ILE A 22 -3.02 10.63 12.36
CA ILE A 22 -2.34 10.93 11.10
C ILE A 22 -2.75 9.89 10.06
N ILE A 23 -3.01 10.35 8.84
CA ILE A 23 -3.17 9.50 7.66
C ILE A 23 -1.92 9.68 6.80
N GLU A 24 -1.17 8.61 6.58
CA GLU A 24 0.01 8.59 5.72
C GLU A 24 -0.30 7.85 4.42
N ARG A 25 0.05 8.47 3.29
CA ARG A 25 -0.11 7.90 1.95
C ARG A 25 1.23 7.89 1.25
N LEU A 26 1.70 6.70 0.91
CA LEU A 26 2.92 6.47 0.16
C LEU A 26 2.56 5.91 -1.22
N GLU A 27 3.02 6.58 -2.27
CA GLU A 27 2.84 6.13 -3.64
C GLU A 27 4.15 5.60 -4.17
N TYR A 28 4.08 4.43 -4.77
CA TYR A 28 5.21 3.74 -5.39
C TYR A 28 4.92 3.50 -6.86
N GLU A 29 5.97 3.49 -7.67
CA GLU A 29 5.86 3.15 -9.08
C GLU A 29 5.45 1.69 -9.26
N CYS A 30 4.52 1.42 -10.16
CA CYS A 30 4.22 0.04 -10.56
C CYS A 30 5.43 -0.57 -11.30
N PRO A 31 5.75 -1.86 -11.13
CA PRO A 31 6.87 -2.49 -11.85
C PRO A 31 6.80 -2.38 -13.38
N CYS A 32 5.62 -2.14 -13.96
CA CYS A 32 5.48 -1.92 -15.40
C CYS A 32 5.58 -0.46 -15.85
N GLY A 33 5.68 0.49 -14.91
CA GLY A 33 5.74 1.94 -15.16
C GLY A 33 4.41 2.61 -15.57
N LYS A 34 3.33 1.85 -15.77
CA LYS A 34 2.03 2.37 -16.26
C LYS A 34 0.98 2.61 -15.16
N GLY A 35 1.37 2.52 -13.89
CA GLY A 35 0.45 2.64 -12.76
C GLY A 35 1.22 2.85 -11.47
N LYS A 36 0.56 2.63 -10.35
CA LYS A 36 1.15 2.85 -9.03
C LYS A 36 0.73 1.79 -8.02
N ILE A 37 1.48 1.68 -6.95
CA ILE A 37 1.11 0.96 -5.74
C ILE A 37 0.89 2.04 -4.67
N LEU A 38 -0.25 1.98 -3.98
CA LEU A 38 -0.57 2.92 -2.90
C LEU A 38 -0.58 2.15 -1.59
N GLU A 39 0.20 2.65 -0.64
CA GLU A 39 0.23 2.22 0.75
C GLU A 39 -0.38 3.35 1.59
N GLU A 40 -1.39 3.02 2.38
CA GLU A 40 -2.09 3.94 3.27
C GLU A 40 -1.99 3.42 4.71
N HIS A 41 -1.69 4.33 5.63
CA HIS A 41 -1.65 4.10 7.08
C HIS A 41 -2.58 5.09 7.74
N ASP A 42 -3.62 4.56 8.36
CA ASP A 42 -4.48 5.32 9.24
C ASP A 42 -3.98 5.11 10.66
N ASN A 43 -3.22 6.07 11.18
CA ASN A 43 -2.73 6.09 12.56
C ASN A 43 -3.65 6.98 13.40
N ILE A 44 -4.93 6.58 13.50
CA ILE A 44 -5.95 7.32 14.24
C ILE A 44 -6.26 6.57 15.54
N PRO A 45 -6.23 7.23 16.71
CA PRO A 45 -6.63 6.58 17.95
C PRO A 45 -8.02 5.94 17.83
N GLY A 46 -8.10 4.64 18.11
CA GLY A 46 -9.34 3.85 17.98
C GLY A 46 -9.69 3.43 16.55
N PHE A 47 -8.85 3.75 15.56
CA PHE A 47 -8.98 3.35 14.16
C PHE A 47 -7.59 3.25 13.51
N GLU A 48 -6.95 2.10 13.70
CA GLU A 48 -5.62 1.83 13.16
C GLU A 48 -5.75 0.84 11.99
N GLU A 49 -5.53 1.30 10.77
CA GLU A 49 -5.58 0.47 9.57
C GLU A 49 -4.33 0.64 8.72
N HIS A 50 -3.93 -0.45 8.06
CA HIS A 50 -2.84 -0.48 7.10
C HIS A 50 -3.28 -1.22 5.86
N VAL A 51 -3.23 -0.54 4.71
CA VAL A 51 -3.68 -1.10 3.44
C VAL A 51 -2.66 -0.81 2.36
N VAL A 52 -2.32 -1.84 1.59
CA VAL A 52 -1.47 -1.72 0.39
C VAL A 52 -2.24 -2.26 -0.80
N ASN A 53 -2.26 -1.51 -1.90
CA ASN A 53 -3.03 -1.86 -3.10
C ASN A 53 -2.26 -1.55 -4.39
N ILE A 54 -2.37 -2.45 -5.38
CA ILE A 54 -1.83 -2.25 -6.73
C ILE A 54 -2.89 -1.55 -7.59
N TYR A 55 -2.66 -0.28 -7.92
CA TYR A 55 -3.47 0.50 -8.86
C TYR A 55 -2.87 0.42 -10.27
N CYS A 56 -2.93 -0.78 -10.85
CA CYS A 56 -2.53 -1.03 -12.23
C CYS A 56 -3.25 -2.26 -12.79
N ASN A 57 -4.08 -2.07 -13.81
CA ASN A 57 -4.89 -3.14 -14.42
C ASN A 57 -4.06 -4.31 -14.95
N GLU A 58 -2.84 -4.07 -15.46
CA GLU A 58 -2.01 -5.16 -15.98
C GLU A 58 -1.29 -5.93 -14.87
N CYS A 59 -0.95 -5.25 -13.77
CA CYS A 59 -0.12 -5.82 -12.72
C CYS A 59 -0.93 -6.40 -11.58
N CYS A 60 -2.18 -5.97 -11.36
CA CYS A 60 -3.06 -6.57 -10.36
C CYS A 60 -3.35 -8.05 -10.65
N ASP A 61 -3.34 -8.46 -11.92
CA ASP A 61 -3.51 -9.86 -12.32
C ASP A 61 -2.19 -10.66 -12.32
N LYS A 62 -1.06 -9.99 -12.51
CA LYS A 62 0.27 -10.64 -12.62
C LYS A 62 1.01 -10.73 -11.30
N TYR A 63 0.71 -9.84 -10.36
CA TYR A 63 1.42 -9.71 -9.10
C TYR A 63 0.44 -9.77 -7.92
N GLU A 64 0.92 -10.35 -6.82
CA GLU A 64 0.27 -10.33 -5.52
C GLU A 64 1.10 -9.50 -4.54
N LEU A 65 0.43 -8.81 -3.62
CA LEU A 65 1.06 -8.11 -2.51
C LEU A 65 1.22 -9.08 -1.35
N ASN A 66 2.44 -9.18 -0.83
CA ASN A 66 2.74 -9.82 0.44
C ASN A 66 2.97 -8.72 1.48
N THR A 67 2.05 -8.62 2.43
CA THR A 67 2.08 -7.67 3.56
C THR A 67 2.45 -8.34 4.88
N ASP A 68 2.69 -9.66 4.89
CA ASP A 68 2.98 -10.45 6.10
C ASP A 68 4.33 -10.12 6.74
N LEU A 69 5.19 -9.39 6.03
CA LEU A 69 6.50 -8.96 6.51
C LEU A 69 6.44 -7.74 7.45
N GLY A 70 5.26 -7.14 7.62
CA GLY A 70 5.01 -6.00 8.51
C GLY A 70 4.61 -4.71 7.78
N VAL A 71 4.22 -3.71 8.58
CA VAL A 71 3.51 -2.49 8.18
C VAL A 71 4.23 -1.69 7.06
N HIS A 72 5.55 -1.73 6.95
CA HIS A 72 6.27 -1.08 5.84
C HIS A 72 7.10 -2.04 4.96
N SER A 73 7.05 -3.33 5.26
CA SER A 73 7.96 -4.32 4.69
C SER A 73 7.32 -5.11 3.57
N TRP A 74 6.23 -4.62 2.99
CA TRP A 74 5.53 -5.31 1.92
C TRP A 74 6.40 -5.47 0.68
N ASN A 75 6.07 -6.50 -0.10
CA ASN A 75 6.68 -6.74 -1.39
C ASN A 75 5.65 -7.27 -2.40
N ILE A 76 5.96 -7.15 -3.69
CA ILE A 76 5.19 -7.82 -4.73
C ILE A 76 5.88 -9.11 -5.18
N ASN A 77 5.09 -10.15 -5.37
CA ASN A 77 5.50 -11.44 -5.94
C ASN A 77 4.71 -11.68 -7.23
N LYS A 78 5.31 -12.36 -8.21
CA LYS A 78 4.55 -12.78 -9.39
C LYS A 78 3.59 -13.87 -8.97
N LYS A 79 2.32 -13.74 -9.35
CA LYS A 79 1.36 -14.84 -9.19
C LYS A 79 1.87 -16.02 -10.00
N GLY A 80 2.05 -17.15 -9.34
CA GLY A 80 2.39 -18.40 -10.03
C GLY A 80 1.18 -18.82 -10.87
N TYR A 81 1.27 -18.70 -12.19
CA TYR A 81 0.33 -19.38 -13.07
C TYR A 81 0.61 -20.88 -12.97
N THR A 82 -0.11 -21.61 -12.12
CA THR A 82 -0.23 -23.06 -12.29
C THR A 82 -1.12 -23.28 -13.51
N PHE A 83 -0.49 -23.56 -14.66
CA PHE A 83 -1.15 -24.26 -15.75
C PHE A 83 -1.59 -25.62 -15.20
N GLY A 84 -2.88 -25.75 -14.93
CA GLY A 84 -3.57 -27.04 -14.75
C GLY A 84 -4.22 -27.44 -16.05
#